data_AF-A0A3B0UMN2-F1
#
_entry.id   AF-A0A3B0UMN2-F1
#
_cell.length_a   1.000
_cell.length_b   1.000
_cell.length_c   1.000
_cell.angle_alpha   90.00
_cell.angle_beta   90.00
_cell.angle_gamma   90.00
#
_symmetry.space_group_name_H-M   'P 1'
#
loop_
_entity.id
_entity.type
_entity.pdbx_description
1 polymer ?
#
loop_
_entity_poly.entity_id
_entity_poly.type
_entity_poly.pdbx_seq_one_letter_code
_entity_poly.pdbx_strand_id
1 'polypeptide(L)'
;SVQRAYAQAGVGPNEIDLFELHDAFSVMAALSLEATGFAERGQGVRLAQEGEIFPNGRIPICTMGGLKARGHPVGATGLYQLAEATIQLRQQAGDAQIPSAKTAMTQNIGGSGATIVTHILQRP
;
A
#
# COMPACT_ATOMS: atom_id res chain seq x y z
N SER A 1 5.03 -12.43 -4.57
CA SER A 1 4.18 -12.43 -3.35
C SER A 1 2.80 -11.92 -3.69
N VAL A 2 2.70 -10.76 -4.34
CA VAL A 2 1.45 -10.11 -4.74
C VAL A 2 0.53 -10.99 -5.59
N GLN A 3 1.03 -11.73 -6.58
CA GLN A 3 0.18 -12.58 -7.42
C GLN A 3 -0.54 -13.67 -6.61
N ARG A 4 0.14 -14.21 -5.58
CA ARG A 4 -0.46 -15.18 -4.66
C ARG A 4 -1.52 -14.52 -3.78
N ALA A 5 -1.26 -13.31 -3.28
CA ALA A 5 -2.22 -12.57 -2.47
C ALA A 5 -3.48 -12.22 -3.28
N TYR A 6 -3.33 -11.70 -4.50
CA TYR A 6 -4.44 -11.45 -5.44
C TYR A 6 -5.25 -12.72 -5.70
N ALA A 7 -4.60 -13.83 -6.04
CA ALA A 7 -5.28 -15.10 -6.27
C ALA A 7 -6.01 -15.63 -5.03
N GLN A 8 -5.43 -15.48 -3.83
CA GLN A 8 -6.06 -15.89 -2.57
C GLN A 8 -7.29 -15.05 -2.22
N ALA A 9 -7.23 -13.74 -2.48
CA ALA A 9 -8.32 -12.81 -2.20
C ALA A 9 -9.37 -12.77 -3.33
N GLY A 10 -9.07 -13.32 -4.52
CA GLY A 10 -9.96 -13.30 -5.67
C GLY A 10 -10.14 -11.89 -6.27
N VAL A 11 -9.13 -11.03 -6.16
CA VAL A 11 -9.16 -9.64 -6.64
C VAL A 11 -7.93 -9.31 -7.49
N GLY A 12 -8.03 -8.29 -8.34
CA GLY A 12 -6.94 -7.69 -9.10
C GLY A 12 -6.51 -6.31 -8.57
N PRO A 13 -5.48 -5.69 -9.19
CA PRO A 13 -4.98 -4.38 -8.77
C PRO A 13 -6.05 -3.28 -8.84
N ASN A 14 -7.00 -3.37 -9.77
CA ASN A 14 -8.07 -2.38 -9.93
C ASN A 14 -9.16 -2.45 -8.83
N GLU A 15 -9.10 -3.45 -7.95
CA GLU A 15 -10.05 -3.66 -6.86
C GLU A 15 -9.45 -3.32 -5.48
N ILE A 16 -8.25 -2.72 -5.46
CA ILE A 16 -7.58 -2.24 -4.25
C ILE A 16 -7.90 -0.77 -4.05
N ASP A 17 -8.46 -0.41 -2.90
CA ASP A 17 -8.87 0.96 -2.58
C ASP A 17 -7.75 1.78 -1.92
N LEU A 18 -6.77 1.11 -1.27
CA LEU A 18 -5.58 1.74 -0.71
C LEU A 18 -4.43 0.75 -0.58
N PHE A 19 -3.20 1.27 -0.58
CA PHE A 19 -1.98 0.46 -0.51
C PHE A 19 -0.95 0.98 0.50
N GLU A 20 -0.78 0.26 1.61
CA GLU A 20 0.29 0.48 2.57
C GLU A 20 1.58 -0.25 2.12
N LEU A 21 2.42 0.46 1.38
CA LEU A 21 3.67 -0.04 0.81
C LEU A 21 4.89 0.26 1.69
N HIS A 22 6.04 -0.32 1.35
CA HIS A 22 7.28 -0.18 2.13
C HIS A 22 8.18 0.94 1.57
N ASP A 23 7.92 2.19 1.94
CA ASP A 23 8.61 3.40 1.45
C ASP A 23 9.84 3.81 2.29
N ALA A 24 10.66 2.86 2.75
CA ALA A 24 11.91 3.19 3.46
C ALA A 24 12.81 4.14 2.63
N PHE A 25 12.74 3.99 1.31
CA PHE A 25 13.24 4.95 0.33
C PHE A 25 12.17 5.20 -0.73
N SER A 26 12.10 6.41 -1.28
CA SER A 26 11.09 6.77 -2.29
C SER A 26 11.14 5.88 -3.55
N VAL A 27 12.33 5.42 -3.93
CA VAL A 27 12.50 4.47 -5.04
C VAL A 27 11.78 3.13 -4.77
N MET A 28 11.70 2.69 -3.51
CA MET A 28 10.98 1.46 -3.17
C MET A 28 9.47 1.62 -3.39
N ALA A 29 8.91 2.80 -3.12
CA ALA A 29 7.50 3.08 -3.41
C ALA A 29 7.19 2.94 -4.91
N ALA A 30 8.01 3.57 -5.77
CA ALA A 30 7.86 3.48 -7.22
C ALA A 30 7.97 2.01 -7.70
N LEU A 31 8.98 1.28 -7.24
CA LEU A 31 9.17 -0.13 -7.61
C LEU A 31 8.03 -1.02 -7.10
N SER A 32 7.49 -0.77 -5.90
CA SER A 32 6.34 -1.49 -5.37
C SER A 32 5.09 -1.24 -6.19
N LEU A 33 4.81 -0.01 -6.62
CA LEU A 33 3.66 0.32 -7.49
C LEU A 33 3.74 -0.42 -8.82
N GLU A 34 4.93 -0.51 -9.42
CA GLU A 34 5.16 -1.27 -10.65
C GLU A 34 5.01 -2.77 -10.43
N ALA A 35 5.67 -3.32 -9.40
CA ALA A 35 5.69 -4.75 -9.12
C ALA A 35 4.31 -5.31 -8.72
N THR A 36 3.41 -4.45 -8.24
CA THR A 36 2.05 -4.81 -7.83
C THR A 36 1.00 -4.57 -8.91
N GLY A 37 1.40 -3.99 -10.04
CA GLY A 37 0.54 -3.82 -11.22
C GLY A 37 -0.29 -2.53 -11.24
N PHE A 38 -0.01 -1.55 -10.37
CA PHE A 38 -0.66 -0.23 -10.44
C PHE A 38 -0.06 0.67 -11.52
N ALA A 39 1.20 0.43 -11.86
CA ALA A 39 1.95 1.12 -12.90
C ALA A 39 2.64 0.12 -13.82
N GLU A 40 2.83 0.49 -15.09
CA GLU A 40 3.75 -0.22 -15.97
C GLU A 40 5.19 -0.06 -15.48
N ARG A 41 6.07 -1.00 -15.86
CA ARG A 41 7.49 -0.96 -15.48
C ARG A 41 8.15 0.37 -15.93
N GLY A 42 8.85 1.02 -15.01
CA GLY A 42 9.45 2.34 -15.20
C GLY A 42 8.48 3.52 -15.10
N GLN A 43 7.19 3.29 -14.84
CA GLN A 43 6.17 4.34 -14.73
C GLN A 43 5.70 4.59 -13.29
N GLY A 44 6.31 3.97 -12.27
CA GLY A 44 5.83 4.11 -10.88
C GLY A 44 5.83 5.55 -10.37
N VAL A 45 6.83 6.35 -10.77
CA VAL A 45 6.92 7.78 -10.38
C VAL A 45 5.82 8.63 -11.02
N ARG A 46 5.33 8.23 -12.19
CA ARG A 46 4.31 8.98 -12.93
C ARG A 46 3.01 9.10 -12.12
N LEU A 47 2.62 8.04 -11.40
CA LEU A 47 1.44 8.05 -10.54
C LEU A 47 1.54 9.12 -9.45
N ALA A 48 2.75 9.43 -8.96
CA ALA A 48 2.97 10.54 -8.03
C ALA A 48 2.82 11.90 -8.71
N GLN A 49 3.36 12.05 -9.92
CA GLN A 49 3.32 13.29 -10.70
C GLN A 49 1.89 13.66 -11.13
N GLU A 50 1.08 12.65 -11.40
CA GLU A 50 -0.32 12.78 -11.80
C GLU A 50 -1.29 12.82 -10.59
N GLY A 51 -0.76 12.74 -9.37
CA GLY A 51 -1.54 12.79 -8.13
C GLY A 51 -2.36 11.53 -7.83
N GLU A 52 -2.12 10.44 -8.55
CA GLU A 52 -2.88 9.20 -8.42
C GLU A 52 -2.63 8.45 -7.10
N ILE A 53 -1.50 8.70 -6.44
CA ILE A 53 -1.16 8.07 -5.15
C ILE A 53 -1.59 8.90 -3.93
N PHE A 54 -2.20 10.06 -4.16
CA PHE A 54 -2.63 10.97 -3.10
C PHE A 54 -3.93 10.48 -2.44
N PRO A 55 -4.35 11.04 -1.29
CA PRO A 55 -5.56 10.59 -0.59
C PRO A 55 -6.84 10.58 -1.45
N ASN A 56 -6.91 11.43 -2.46
CA ASN A 56 -8.02 11.53 -3.43
C ASN A 56 -7.67 10.94 -4.82
N GLY A 57 -6.52 10.29 -4.94
CA GLY A 57 -6.06 9.68 -6.18
C GLY A 57 -6.67 8.29 -6.41
N ARG A 58 -6.29 7.66 -7.52
CA ARG A 58 -6.76 6.32 -7.90
C ARG A 58 -6.32 5.24 -6.91
N ILE A 59 -5.12 5.34 -6.35
CA ILE A 59 -4.57 4.36 -5.40
C ILE A 59 -3.84 5.09 -4.26
N PRO A 60 -4.56 5.60 -3.26
CA PRO A 60 -3.97 6.21 -2.08
C PRO A 60 -2.92 5.28 -1.43
N ILE A 61 -1.73 5.81 -1.16
CA ILE A 61 -0.68 5.07 -0.45
C ILE A 61 -0.30 5.75 0.86
N CYS A 62 0.23 4.98 1.81
CA CYS A 62 0.89 5.49 3.01
C CYS A 62 0.03 6.54 3.73
N THR A 63 -1.24 6.21 4.01
CA THR A 63 -2.31 7.18 4.29
C THR A 63 -2.11 8.04 5.55
N MET A 64 -1.26 7.57 6.48
CA MET A 64 -0.83 8.25 7.70
C MET A 64 0.67 8.55 7.70
N GLY A 65 1.27 8.67 6.51
CA GLY A 65 2.64 9.17 6.31
C GLY A 65 3.70 8.10 6.03
N GLY A 66 3.33 6.82 5.97
CA GLY A 66 4.25 5.72 5.62
C GLY A 66 5.48 5.64 6.53
N LEU A 67 6.50 4.92 6.08
CA LEU A 67 7.77 4.81 6.79
C LEU A 67 8.51 6.14 6.82
N LYS A 68 8.29 7.00 5.82
CA LYS A 68 9.03 8.24 5.65
C LYS A 68 8.68 9.31 6.68
N ALA A 69 7.40 9.52 6.96
CA ALA A 69 6.94 10.55 7.89
C ALA A 69 6.52 9.98 9.26
N ARG A 70 5.85 8.82 9.28
CA ARG A 70 5.40 8.19 10.53
C ARG A 70 6.55 7.49 11.27
N GLY A 71 7.55 7.03 10.53
CA GLY A 71 8.76 6.39 11.04
C GLY A 71 8.85 4.90 10.70
N HIS A 72 10.08 4.37 10.74
CA HIS A 72 10.42 3.01 10.33
C HIS A 72 11.14 2.20 11.43
N PRO A 73 10.43 1.80 12.51
CA PRO A 73 10.95 0.78 13.42
C PRO A 73 10.85 -0.59 12.74
N VAL A 74 11.98 -1.05 12.18
CA VAL A 74 12.08 -2.18 11.24
C VAL A 74 11.20 -3.39 11.61
N GLY A 75 11.30 -3.89 12.85
CA GLY A 75 10.54 -5.07 13.29
C GLY A 75 9.03 -4.85 13.43
N ALA A 76 8.59 -3.60 13.61
CA ALA A 76 7.18 -3.25 13.81
C ALA A 76 6.49 -2.73 12.54
N THR A 77 7.24 -2.35 11.50
CA THR A 77 6.67 -1.75 10.29
C THR A 77 5.60 -2.60 9.62
N GLY A 78 5.81 -3.92 9.49
CA GLY A 78 4.80 -4.80 8.89
C GLY A 78 3.48 -4.82 9.68
N LEU A 79 3.57 -4.76 11.02
CA LEU A 79 2.38 -4.69 11.88
C LEU A 79 1.68 -3.34 11.78
N TYR A 80 2.43 -2.24 11.62
CA TYR A 80 1.84 -0.91 11.45
C TYR A 80 1.10 -0.76 10.13
N GLN A 81 1.64 -1.30 9.03
CA GLN A 81 0.93 -1.35 7.74
C GLN A 81 -0.42 -2.08 7.88
N LEU A 82 -0.45 -3.22 8.58
CA LEU A 82 -1.68 -3.97 8.84
C LEU A 82 -2.65 -3.21 9.76
N ALA A 83 -2.14 -2.57 10.81
CA ALA A 83 -2.95 -1.77 11.72
C ALA A 83 -3.61 -0.59 11.01
N GLU A 84 -2.87 0.10 10.15
CA GLU A 84 -3.36 1.25 9.38
C GLU A 84 -4.42 0.82 8.35
N ALA A 85 -4.14 -0.22 7.56
CA ALA A 85 -5.13 -0.81 6.67
C ALA A 85 -6.42 -1.20 7.41
N THR A 86 -6.29 -1.78 8.61
CA THR A 86 -7.44 -2.15 9.45
C THR A 86 -8.23 -0.93 9.92
N ILE A 87 -7.55 0.15 10.35
CA ILE A 87 -8.20 1.39 10.77
C ILE A 87 -8.96 2.03 9.60
N GLN A 88 -8.36 2.05 8.40
CA GLN A 88 -9.00 2.55 7.18
C GLN A 88 -10.25 1.74 6.82
N LEU A 89 -10.15 0.40 6.81
CA LEU A 89 -11.27 -0.49 6.52
C LEU A 89 -12.39 -0.40 7.56
N ARG A 90 -12.05 -0.11 8.82
CA ARG A 90 -13.03 0.12 9.89
C ARG A 90 -13.64 1.52 9.91
N GLN A 91 -13.22 2.39 8.99
CA GLN A 91 -13.68 3.78 8.92
C GLN A 91 -13.33 4.57 10.20
N GLN A 92 -12.12 4.37 10.71
CA GLN A 92 -11.62 4.92 11.98
C GLN A 92 -10.38 5.81 11.79
N ALA A 93 -10.05 6.20 10.57
CA ALA A 93 -8.81 6.93 10.25
C ALA A 93 -8.89 8.45 10.45
N GLY A 94 -10.01 8.98 10.93
CA GLY A 94 -10.20 10.42 11.17
C GLY A 94 -9.97 11.23 9.90
N ASP A 95 -9.15 12.28 9.98
CA ASP A 95 -8.86 13.16 8.84
C ASP A 95 -8.12 12.46 7.68
N ALA A 96 -7.49 11.31 7.95
CA ALA A 96 -6.78 10.51 6.94
C ALA A 96 -7.69 9.48 6.23
N GLN A 97 -9.00 9.49 6.50
CA GLN A 97 -9.92 8.47 6.00
C GLN A 97 -10.03 8.43 4.48
N ILE A 98 -9.76 7.26 3.90
CA ILE A 98 -10.07 6.98 2.49
C ILE A 98 -11.57 6.68 2.36
N PRO A 99 -12.31 7.44 1.53
CA PRO A 99 -13.76 7.25 1.39
C PRO A 99 -14.10 5.86 0.86
N SER A 100 -15.07 5.20 1.50
CA SER A 100 -15.65 3.93 1.02
C SER A 100 -14.66 2.76 0.84
N ALA A 101 -13.47 2.81 1.46
CA ALA A 101 -12.49 1.73 1.39
C ALA A 101 -13.07 0.38 1.88
N LYS A 102 -12.97 -0.65 1.03
CA LYS A 102 -13.40 -2.02 1.27
C LYS A 102 -12.26 -3.03 1.13
N THR A 103 -11.26 -2.75 0.30
CA THR A 103 -10.11 -3.63 0.07
C THR A 103 -8.82 -2.85 0.25
N ALA A 104 -8.00 -3.25 1.22
CA ALA A 104 -6.70 -2.65 1.48
C ALA A 104 -5.59 -3.67 1.20
N MET A 105 -4.52 -3.22 0.55
CA MET A 105 -3.32 -4.03 0.38
C MET A 105 -2.20 -3.51 1.29
N THR A 106 -1.39 -4.42 1.81
CA THR A 106 -0.14 -4.09 2.51
C THR A 106 1.02 -4.85 1.87
N GLN A 107 2.19 -4.22 1.74
CA GLN A 107 3.40 -4.90 1.29
C GLN A 107 4.58 -4.50 2.17
N ASN A 108 5.13 -5.49 2.87
CA ASN A 108 6.32 -5.32 3.69
C ASN A 108 7.53 -5.93 2.99
N ILE A 109 8.66 -5.22 2.99
CA ILE A 109 9.88 -5.62 2.29
C ILE A 109 11.03 -5.72 3.29
N GLY A 110 11.73 -6.85 3.27
CA GLY A 110 12.94 -7.11 4.05
C GLY A 110 14.20 -6.96 3.20
N GLY A 111 15.20 -6.24 3.73
CA GLY A 111 16.44 -5.92 3.03
C GLY A 111 16.19 -5.13 1.75
N SER A 112 17.01 -5.36 0.73
CA SER A 112 16.87 -4.70 -0.58
C SER A 112 15.86 -5.38 -1.51
N GLY A 113 14.80 -5.99 -0.97
CA GLY A 113 13.83 -6.77 -1.75
C GLY A 113 13.99 -8.29 -1.66
N ALA A 114 14.85 -8.80 -0.77
CA ALA A 114 15.13 -10.23 -0.64
C ALA A 114 13.94 -11.02 -0.05
N THR A 115 13.11 -10.36 0.75
CA THR A 115 11.91 -10.97 1.34
C THR A 115 10.75 -9.99 1.20
N ILE A 116 9.61 -10.47 0.71
CA ILE A 116 8.42 -9.65 0.50
C ILE A 116 7.19 -10.41 1.00
N VAL A 117 6.45 -9.78 1.91
CA VAL A 117 5.16 -10.27 2.40
C VAL A 117 4.07 -9.32 1.95
N THR A 118 2.98 -9.86 1.43
CA THR A 118 1.84 -9.07 0.93
C THR A 118 0.56 -9.62 1.54
N HIS A 119 -0.26 -8.74 2.10
CA HIS A 119 -1.59 -9.08 2.61
C HIS A 119 -2.64 -8.25 1.88
N ILE A 120 -3.81 -8.84 1.66
CA ILE A 120 -5.02 -8.15 1.22
C ILE A 120 -6.05 -8.35 2.32
N LEU A 121 -6.63 -7.25 2.79
CA LEU A 121 -7.65 -7.23 3.83
C LEU A 121 -8.94 -6.71 3.20
N GLN A 122 -10.05 -7.38 3.45
CA GLN A 122 -11.36 -7.00 2.94
C GLN A 122 -12.33 -6.75 4.09
N ARG A 123 -13.06 -5.64 4.01
CA ARG A 123 -14.21 -5.39 4.88
C ARG A 123 -15.38 -6.26 4.39
N PRO A 124 -16.06 -7.01 5.29
CA PRO A 124 -17.25 -7.77 4.93
C PRO A 124 -18.41 -6.88 4.49
#